data_AF-A0A520HEX7-F1
#
_entry.id   AF-A0A520HEX7-F1
#
_cell.length_a   1.000
_cell.length_b   1.000
_cell.length_c   1.000
_cell.angle_alpha   90.00
_cell.angle_beta   90.00
_cell.angle_gamma   90.00
#
_symmetry.space_group_name_H-M   'P 1'
#
loop_
_entity.id
_entity.type
_entity.pdbx_description
1 polymer ?
#
loop_
_entity_poly.entity_id
_entity_poly.type
_entity_poly.pdbx_seq_one_letter_code
_entity_poly.pdbx_strand_id
1 'polypeptide(L)'
;GGRQANGGIAAIDMLPAVVAASGRTPVLFDSGIRSGTDMVKALALGATAVGVGRPYAYGLALGGAEGAAHVLKCLLAEADLLMAVNGYPTIAEVRAAGAERQSR
;
A
#
# COMPACT_ATOMS: atom_id res chain seq x y z
N GLY A 1 1.54 8.84 8.88
CA GLY A 1 2.92 8.31 8.83
C GLY A 1 3.79 8.72 9.99
N GLY A 2 3.34 8.51 11.23
CA GLY A 2 4.16 8.66 12.45
C GLY A 2 4.65 10.08 12.79
N ARG A 3 4.06 11.13 12.21
CA ARG A 3 4.51 12.52 12.39
C ARG A 3 3.78 13.28 13.51
N GLN A 4 2.56 12.85 13.84
CA GLN A 4 1.70 13.56 14.79
C GLN A 4 1.86 13.02 16.22
N ALA A 5 1.88 11.70 16.37
CA ALA A 5 2.05 11.04 17.66
C ALA A 5 2.98 9.83 17.52
N ASN A 6 3.82 9.59 18.53
CA ASN A 6 4.77 8.49 18.58
C ASN A 6 4.27 7.36 19.51
N GLY A 7 3.09 6.81 19.20
CA GLY A 7 2.47 5.74 20.00
C GLY A 7 2.97 4.32 19.70
N GLY A 8 3.88 4.13 18.74
CA GLY A 8 4.48 2.84 18.40
C GLY A 8 3.61 1.86 17.61
N ILE A 9 2.32 2.14 17.43
CA ILE A 9 1.40 1.26 16.68
C ILE A 9 1.57 1.49 15.17
N ALA A 10 1.85 0.43 14.42
CA ALA A 10 1.94 0.52 12.96
C ALA A 10 0.53 0.63 12.35
N ALA A 11 0.33 1.58 11.43
CA ALA A 11 -0.98 1.84 10.86
C ALA A 11 -1.57 0.62 10.13
N ILE A 12 -0.73 -0.21 9.50
CA ILE A 12 -1.18 -1.41 8.76
C ILE A 12 -1.84 -2.45 9.68
N ASP A 13 -1.44 -2.50 10.96
CA ASP A 13 -2.02 -3.45 11.93
C ASP A 13 -3.47 -3.10 12.27
N MET A 14 -3.86 -1.84 12.08
CA MET A 14 -5.23 -1.38 12.32
C MET A 14 -6.12 -1.56 11.08
N LEU A 15 -5.54 -1.76 9.90
CA LEU A 15 -6.27 -1.75 8.63
C LEU A 15 -7.38 -2.81 8.57
N PRO A 16 -7.16 -4.10 8.92
CA PRO A 16 -8.22 -5.11 8.82
C PRO A 16 -9.45 -4.79 9.68
N ALA A 17 -9.24 -4.28 10.90
CA ALA A 17 -10.32 -3.91 11.80
C ALA A 17 -11.13 -2.71 11.26
N VAL A 18 -10.45 -1.73 10.66
CA VAL A 18 -11.11 -0.58 10.02
C VAL A 18 -11.93 -1.03 8.80
N VAL A 19 -11.39 -1.91 7.96
CA VAL A 19 -12.11 -2.49 6.81
C VAL A 19 -13.37 -3.21 7.27
N ALA A 20 -13.28 -4.07 8.28
CA ALA A 20 -14.42 -4.79 8.82
C ALA A 20 -15.52 -3.85 9.36
N ALA A 21 -15.14 -2.75 10.00
CA ALA A 21 -16.08 -1.76 10.54
C ALA A 21 -16.70 -0.84 9.46
N SER A 22 -16.10 -0.74 8.28
CA SER A 22 -16.49 0.22 7.24
C SER A 22 -17.63 -0.25 6.34
N GLY A 23 -18.02 -1.53 6.41
CA GLY A 23 -19.08 -2.11 5.57
C GLY A 23 -18.75 -1.99 4.09
N ARG A 24 -19.54 -1.21 3.34
CA ARG A 24 -19.35 -0.98 1.89
C ARG A 24 -18.58 0.30 1.55
N THR A 25 -18.25 1.11 2.56
CA THR A 25 -17.54 2.37 2.34
C THR A 25 -16.10 2.09 1.91
N PRO A 26 -15.60 2.70 0.82
CA PRO A 26 -14.20 2.56 0.42
C PRO A 26 -13.24 2.96 1.53
N VAL A 27 -12.25 2.11 1.80
CA VAL A 27 -11.21 2.35 2.80
C VAL A 27 -9.89 2.63 2.09
N LEU A 28 -9.32 3.81 2.30
CA LEU A 28 -8.00 4.16 1.77
C LEU A 28 -6.94 3.96 2.85
N PHE A 29 -5.73 3.56 2.44
CA PHE A 29 -4.62 3.31 3.37
C PHE A 29 -3.34 4.07 2.97
N ASP A 30 -2.63 4.65 3.93
CA ASP A 30 -1.32 5.29 3.72
C ASP A 30 -0.33 4.92 4.85
N SER A 31 0.71 5.73 5.12
CA SER A 31 1.52 5.58 6.34
C SER A 31 2.48 4.40 6.38
N GLY A 32 3.08 4.04 5.25
CA GLY A 32 4.11 2.99 5.25
C GLY A 32 4.63 2.57 3.89
N ILE A 33 3.84 2.78 2.82
CA ILE A 33 4.11 2.29 1.46
C ILE A 33 5.48 2.76 0.91
N ARG A 34 6.41 1.82 0.69
CA ARG A 34 7.72 2.08 0.07
C ARG A 34 8.00 1.22 -1.17
N SER A 35 7.22 0.17 -1.37
CA SER A 35 7.37 -0.81 -2.44
C SER A 35 6.02 -1.19 -3.02
N GLY A 36 6.00 -1.73 -4.23
CA GLY A 36 4.81 -2.37 -4.80
C GLY A 36 4.31 -3.53 -3.95
N THR A 37 5.22 -4.25 -3.29
CA THR A 37 4.87 -5.29 -2.32
C THR A 37 4.04 -4.75 -1.15
N ASP A 38 4.38 -3.57 -0.61
CA ASP A 38 3.58 -2.93 0.45
C ASP A 38 2.18 -2.56 -0.05
N MET A 39 2.08 -2.08 -1.29
CA MET A 39 0.81 -1.73 -1.92
C MET A 39 -0.09 -2.96 -2.02
N VAL A 40 0.42 -4.06 -2.56
CA VAL A 40 -0.34 -5.31 -2.73
C VAL A 40 -0.77 -5.87 -1.39
N LYS A 41 0.09 -5.84 -0.35
CA LYS A 41 -0.30 -6.28 1.01
C LYS A 41 -1.44 -5.46 1.58
N ALA A 42 -1.40 -4.13 1.47
CA ALA A 42 -2.48 -3.28 1.96
C ALA A 42 -3.81 -3.52 1.20
N LEU A 43 -3.73 -3.73 -0.12
CA LEU A 43 -4.88 -4.12 -0.93
C LEU A 43 -5.43 -5.48 -0.52
N ALA A 44 -4.56 -6.46 -0.28
CA ALA A 44 -4.91 -7.80 0.19
C ALA A 44 -5.58 -7.78 1.58
N LEU A 45 -5.17 -6.84 2.45
CA LEU A 45 -5.81 -6.57 3.74
C LEU A 45 -7.13 -5.77 3.64
N GLY A 46 -7.61 -5.52 2.42
CA GLY A 46 -8.95 -4.96 2.18
C GLY A 46 -8.99 -3.47 1.86
N ALA A 47 -7.84 -2.78 1.74
CA ALA A 47 -7.85 -1.40 1.26
C ALA A 47 -8.44 -1.32 -0.17
N THR A 48 -9.20 -0.26 -0.44
CA THR A 48 -9.69 0.09 -1.78
C THR A 48 -8.57 0.62 -2.65
N ALA A 49 -7.75 1.52 -2.09
CA ALA A 49 -6.58 2.11 -2.72
C ALA A 49 -5.54 2.51 -1.66
N VAL A 50 -4.31 2.76 -2.10
CA VAL A 50 -3.19 3.15 -1.24
C VAL A 50 -2.62 4.52 -1.61
N GLY A 51 -2.23 5.28 -0.60
CA GLY A 51 -1.56 6.57 -0.73
C GLY A 51 -0.05 6.46 -0.54
N VAL A 52 0.70 7.16 -1.38
CA VAL A 52 2.17 7.29 -1.29
C VAL A 52 2.50 8.66 -0.69
N GLY A 53 3.33 8.66 0.36
CA GLY A 53 3.79 9.89 1.02
C GLY A 53 5.24 10.23 0.66
N ARG A 54 6.15 9.98 1.60
CA ARG A 54 7.59 10.30 1.47
C ARG A 54 8.24 9.91 0.12
N PRO A 55 7.97 8.73 -0.48
CA PRO A 55 8.65 8.35 -1.72
C PRO A 55 8.50 9.35 -2.87
N TYR A 56 7.28 9.83 -3.16
CA TYR A 56 7.11 10.78 -4.27
C TYR A 56 7.80 12.11 -3.98
N ALA A 57 7.88 12.53 -2.71
CA ALA A 57 8.58 13.74 -2.31
C ALA A 57 10.10 13.64 -2.53
N TYR A 58 10.67 12.44 -2.40
CA TYR A 58 12.08 12.20 -2.74
C TYR A 58 12.30 12.29 -4.26
N GLY A 59 11.40 11.71 -5.05
CA GLY A 59 11.40 11.88 -6.50
C GLY A 59 11.29 13.36 -6.90
N LEU A 60 10.38 14.10 -6.26
CA LEU A 60 10.21 15.54 -6.46
C LEU A 60 11.49 16.32 -6.21
N ALA A 61 12.21 16.00 -5.13
CA ALA A 61 13.46 16.66 -4.78
C ALA A 61 14.60 16.38 -5.79
N LEU A 62 14.62 15.21 -6.43
CA LEU A 62 15.68 14.79 -7.35
C LEU A 62 15.41 15.18 -8.80
N GLY A 63 14.15 15.27 -9.22
CA GLY A 63 13.80 15.43 -10.63
C GLY A 63 12.48 16.16 -10.88
N GLY A 64 12.00 16.95 -9.91
CA GLY A 64 10.74 17.68 -10.05
C GLY A 64 9.56 16.75 -10.32
N ALA A 65 8.60 17.22 -11.13
CA ALA A 65 7.40 16.45 -11.48
C ALA A 65 7.74 15.09 -12.12
N GLU A 66 8.76 15.04 -12.98
CA GLU A 66 9.19 13.80 -13.63
C GLU A 66 9.80 12.81 -12.63
N GLY A 67 10.57 13.28 -11.65
CA GLY A 67 11.10 12.43 -10.60
C GLY A 67 9.99 11.86 -9.69
N ALA A 68 8.98 12.67 -9.36
CA ALA A 68 7.81 12.18 -8.63
C ALA A 68 7.02 11.14 -9.43
N ALA A 69 6.78 11.40 -10.72
CA ALA A 69 6.10 10.47 -11.63
C ALA A 69 6.89 9.16 -11.79
N HIS A 70 8.22 9.24 -11.90
CA HIS A 70 9.09 8.08 -11.97
C HIS A 70 8.93 7.17 -10.75
N VAL A 71 8.95 7.72 -9.54
CA VAL A 71 8.74 6.93 -8.31
C VAL A 71 7.39 6.21 -8.33
N LEU A 72 6.31 6.91 -8.69
CA LEU A 72 4.98 6.30 -8.75
C LEU A 72 4.89 5.19 -9.81
N LYS A 73 5.50 5.38 -10.98
CA LYS A 73 5.58 4.35 -12.04
C LYS A 73 6.35 3.12 -11.56
N CYS A 74 7.47 3.29 -10.88
CA CYS A 74 8.25 2.17 -10.33
C CYS A 74 7.46 1.37 -9.29
N LEU A 75 6.74 2.03 -8.39
CA LEU A 75 5.88 1.36 -7.40
C LEU A 75 4.76 0.56 -8.06
N LEU A 76 4.11 1.13 -9.08
CA LEU A 76 3.08 0.44 -9.85
C LEU A 76 3.64 -0.76 -10.62
N ALA A 77 4.82 -0.61 -11.24
CA ALA A 77 5.48 -1.70 -11.95
C ALA A 77 5.86 -2.85 -11.01
N GLU A 78 6.35 -2.56 -9.80
CA GLU A 78 6.66 -3.60 -8.81
C GLU A 78 5.38 -4.32 -8.34
N ALA A 79 4.28 -3.59 -8.12
CA ALA A 79 2.99 -4.17 -7.75
C ALA A 79 2.44 -5.08 -8.86
N ASP A 80 2.53 -4.63 -10.12
CA ASP A 80 2.14 -5.39 -11.32
C ASP A 80 2.96 -6.68 -11.45
N LEU A 81 4.29 -6.59 -11.29
CA LEU A 81 5.19 -7.75 -11.32
C LEU A 81 4.86 -8.77 -10.23
N LEU A 82 4.61 -8.33 -9.00
CA LEU A 82 4.22 -9.22 -7.89
C LEU A 82 2.91 -9.94 -8.21
N MET A 83 1.90 -9.18 -8.67
CA MET A 83 0.61 -9.76 -9.06
C MET A 83 0.77 -10.78 -10.20
N ALA A 84 1.56 -10.47 -11.22
CA ALA A 84 1.80 -11.36 -12.35
C ALA A 84 2.51 -12.67 -11.93
N VAL A 85 3.59 -12.57 -11.15
CA VAL A 85 4.36 -13.75 -10.68
C VAL A 85 3.53 -14.64 -9.77
N ASN A 86 2.67 -14.05 -8.94
CA ASN A 86 1.86 -14.81 -7.98
C ASN A 86 0.49 -15.24 -8.55
N GLY A 87 0.20 -14.95 -9.82
CA GLY A 87 -1.04 -15.36 -10.48
C GLY A 87 -2.29 -14.64 -9.95
N TYR A 88 -2.19 -13.33 -9.72
CA TYR A 88 -3.30 -12.46 -9.34
C TYR A 88 -3.66 -11.45 -10.45
N PRO A 89 -4.29 -11.86 -11.57
CA PRO A 89 -4.70 -10.96 -12.66
C PRO A 89 -5.58 -9.77 -12.25
N THR A 90 -6.22 -9.79 -11.07
CA THR A 90 -7.07 -8.68 -10.62
C THR A 90 -6.87 -8.34 -9.14
N ILE A 91 -7.22 -7.10 -8.77
CA ILE A 91 -7.25 -6.68 -7.36
C ILE A 91 -8.27 -7.48 -6.53
N ALA A 92 -9.33 -8.00 -7.16
CA ALA A 92 -10.29 -8.86 -6.47
C ALA A 92 -9.63 -10.17 -6.01
N GLU A 93 -8.74 -10.74 -6.82
CA GLU A 93 -8.00 -11.95 -6.46
C GLU A 93 -6.91 -11.68 -5.41
N VAL A 94 -6.23 -10.53 -5.48
CA VAL A 94 -5.35 -10.07 -4.38
C VAL A 94 -6.10 -10.04 -3.05
N ARG A 95 -7.32 -9.48 -3.04
CA ARG A 95 -8.17 -9.43 -1.84
C ARG A 95 -8.63 -10.81 -1.38
N ALA A 96 -8.98 -11.68 -2.31
CA ALA A 96 -9.40 -13.04 -2.00
C ALA A 96 -8.25 -13.88 -1.42
N ALA A 97 -7.03 -13.70 -1.93
CA ALA A 97 -5.83 -14.35 -1.41
C ALA A 97 -5.47 -13.87 0.01
N GLY A 98 -5.73 -12.59 0.30
CA GLY A 98 -5.45 -12.00 1.60
C GLY A 98 -3.95 -11.87 1.89
N ALA A 99 -3.64 -11.40 3.10
CA ALA A 99 -2.27 -11.36 3.61
C ALA A 99 -2.26 -11.66 5.10
N GLU A 100 -1.30 -12.47 5.54
CA GLU A 100 -1.16 -12.86 6.94
C GLU A 100 0.22 -12.44 7.46
N ARG A 101 0.23 -11.94 8.69
CA ARG A 101 1.47 -11.71 9.43
C ARG A 101 1.96 -13.05 9.94
N GLN A 102 3.09 -13.53 9.44
CA GLN A 102 3.71 -14.72 10.01
C GLN A 102 4.38 -14.37 11.35
N SER A 103 4.04 -15.11 12.40
CA SER A 103 4.81 -15.12 13.63
C SER A 103 6.11 -15.87 13.39
N ARG A 104 7.22 -15.15 13.37
CA ARG A 104 8.53 -15.75 13.67
C ARG A 104 8.73 -15.75 15.18
#